data_AF-A0A6B3EEL6-F1
#
_entry.id   AF-A0A6B3EEL6-F1
#
_cell.length_a   1.000
_cell.length_b   1.000
_cell.length_c   1.000
_cell.angle_alpha   90.00
_cell.angle_beta   90.00
_cell.angle_gamma   90.00
#
_symmetry.space_group_name_H-M   'P 1'
#
loop_
_entity.id
_entity.type
_entity.pdbx_description
1 polymer ?
#
loop_
_entity_poly.entity_id
_entity_poly.type
_entity_poly.pdbx_seq_one_letter_code
_entity_poly.pdbx_strand_id
1 'polypeptide(L)'
;QAKELVKEAGAPGEPVVIGTDATQGRTVIANAVRAALQRIGVKARIKTVPPAQFEEFYSDPAARAEVDLVVGDWYISKSDPMGFYDNGLSGSSNNWVGFK
;
A
#
# COMPACT_ATOMS: atom_id res chain seq x y z
N GLN A 1 -12.87 8.04 16.48
CA GLN A 1 -13.06 6.98 15.47
C GLN A 1 -11.80 6.17 15.15
N ALA A 2 -10.81 6.66 14.38
CA ALA A 2 -9.68 5.79 13.94
C ALA A 2 -8.90 5.12 15.08
N LYS A 3 -8.62 5.84 16.18
CA LYS A 3 -7.97 5.28 17.38
C LYS A 3 -8.83 4.21 18.07
N GLU A 4 -10.15 4.36 18.06
CA GLU A 4 -11.08 3.39 18.67
C GLU A 4 -11.09 2.11 17.84
N LEU A 5 -11.14 2.22 16.50
CA LEU A 5 -11.05 1.07 15.61
C LEU A 5 -9.73 0.30 15.80
N VAL A 6 -8.60 1.00 15.96
CA VAL A 6 -7.31 0.36 16.28
C VAL A 6 -7.35 -0.36 17.62
N LYS A 7 -8.04 0.21 18.62
CA LYS A 7 -8.20 -0.41 19.93
C LYS A 7 -9.09 -1.65 19.87
N GLU A 8 -10.17 -1.60 19.09
CA GLU A 8 -11.11 -2.71 18.89
C GLU A 8 -10.48 -3.87 18.12
N ALA A 9 -9.73 -3.57 17.05
CA ALA A 9 -9.03 -4.58 16.25
C ALA A 9 -7.77 -5.13 16.94
N GLY A 10 -7.18 -4.36 17.87
CA GLY A 10 -5.87 -4.62 18.44
C GLY A 10 -4.76 -4.11 17.52
N ALA A 11 -3.88 -3.27 18.05
CA ALA A 11 -2.72 -2.79 17.28
C ALA A 11 -1.78 -3.96 16.96
N PRO A 12 -1.20 -4.02 15.75
CA PRO A 12 -0.26 -5.07 15.39
C PRO A 12 0.98 -5.03 16.30
N GLY A 13 1.49 -6.22 16.64
CA GLY A 13 2.70 -6.35 17.47
C GLY A 13 3.97 -5.88 16.74
N GLU A 14 4.00 -6.07 15.42
CA GLU A 14 5.09 -5.66 14.55
C GLU A 14 4.78 -4.34 13.82
N PRO A 15 5.79 -3.54 13.44
CA PRO A 15 5.57 -2.33 12.67
C PRO A 15 5.07 -2.63 11.25
N VAL A 16 4.00 -1.95 10.85
CA VAL A 16 3.50 -1.96 9.47
C VAL A 16 4.60 -1.48 8.51
N VAL A 17 4.84 -2.24 7.46
CA VAL A 17 5.90 -2.02 6.47
C VAL A 17 5.34 -1.32 5.23
N ILE A 18 5.79 -0.10 4.99
CA ILE A 18 5.38 0.72 3.83
C ILE A 18 6.45 0.61 2.73
N GLY A 19 6.13 -0.07 1.64
CA GLY A 19 6.94 -0.17 0.42
C GLY A 19 6.85 1.10 -0.43
N THR A 20 8.01 1.63 -0.82
CA THR A 20 8.14 2.81 -1.68
C THR A 20 9.45 2.72 -2.46
N ASP A 21 9.61 3.52 -3.52
CA ASP A 21 10.91 3.90 -4.04
C ASP A 21 11.37 5.26 -3.48
N ALA A 22 12.52 5.75 -3.94
CA ALA A 22 13.10 7.04 -3.56
C ALA A 22 12.62 8.23 -4.43
N THR A 23 11.57 8.06 -5.24
CA THR A 23 10.99 9.19 -5.99
C THR A 23 10.37 10.20 -5.03
N GLN A 24 10.41 11.49 -5.38
CA GLN A 24 9.97 12.56 -4.49
C GLN A 24 8.50 12.38 -4.07
N GLY A 25 7.61 12.08 -5.03
CA GLY A 25 6.18 11.91 -4.77
C GLY A 25 5.90 10.76 -3.81
N ARG A 26 6.45 9.56 -4.09
CA ARG A 26 6.21 8.38 -3.25
C ARG A 26 6.85 8.53 -1.87
N THR A 27 8.02 9.17 -1.77
CA THR A 27 8.67 9.48 -0.49
C THR A 27 7.80 10.38 0.41
N VAL A 28 7.18 11.43 -0.15
CA VAL A 28 6.28 12.31 0.61
C VAL A 28 5.07 11.53 1.13
N ILE A 29 4.45 10.72 0.28
CA ILE A 29 3.28 9.92 0.63
C ILE A 29 3.64 8.89 1.72
N ALA A 30 4.74 8.14 1.56
CA ALA A 30 5.17 7.14 2.53
C ALA A 30 5.43 7.74 3.92
N ASN A 31 6.07 8.91 3.98
CA ASN A 31 6.29 9.62 5.25
C ASN A 31 4.99 10.14 5.87
N ALA A 32 4.07 10.66 5.07
CA ALA A 32 2.76 11.12 5.53
C ALA A 32 1.93 9.96 6.10
N VAL A 33 1.91 8.81 5.43
CA VAL A 33 1.23 7.58 5.89
C VAL A 33 1.85 7.07 7.18
N ARG A 34 3.18 6.98 7.28
CA ARG A 34 3.87 6.60 8.52
C ARG A 34 3.47 7.50 9.69
N ALA A 35 3.45 8.81 9.48
CA ALA A 35 3.06 9.78 10.50
C ALA A 35 1.58 9.64 10.89
N ALA A 36 0.69 9.34 9.94
CA ALA A 36 -0.73 9.10 10.22
C ALA A 36 -0.95 7.83 11.06
N LEU A 37 -0.26 6.73 10.72
CA LEU A 37 -0.30 5.48 11.49
C LEU A 37 0.17 5.69 12.94
N GLN A 38 1.27 6.43 13.13
CA GLN A 38 1.78 6.76 14.47
C GLN A 38 0.77 7.57 15.29
N ARG A 39 0.06 8.54 14.68
CA ARG A 39 -0.97 9.34 15.37
C ARG A 39 -2.14 8.51 15.89
N ILE A 40 -2.41 7.35 15.28
CA ILE A 40 -3.48 6.44 15.70
C ILE A 40 -2.97 5.25 16.54
N GLY A 41 -1.69 5.25 16.93
CA GLY A 41 -1.10 4.23 17.80
C GLY A 41 -0.56 2.99 17.06
N VAL A 42 -0.44 3.05 15.73
CA VAL A 42 0.11 1.96 14.91
C VAL A 42 1.59 2.25 14.61
N LYS A 43 2.48 1.32 14.96
CA LYS A 43 3.89 1.39 14.60
C LYS A 43 4.04 1.15 13.10
N ALA A 44 4.89 1.91 12.44
CA ALA A 44 5.16 1.75 11.02
C ALA A 44 6.61 2.08 10.66
N ARG A 45 7.15 1.39 9.67
CA ARG A 45 8.47 1.62 9.07
C ARG A 45 8.35 1.71 7.55
N ILE A 46 9.26 2.46 6.94
CA ILE A 46 9.34 2.58 5.47
C ILE A 46 10.42 1.64 4.98
N LYS A 47 10.12 0.87 3.93
CA LYS A 47 11.07 0.08 3.16
C LYS A 47 11.21 0.74 1.80
N THR A 48 12.36 1.38 1.58
CA THR A 48 12.69 1.99 0.30
C THR A 48 13.45 0.99 -0.57
N VAL A 49 12.97 0.75 -1.79
CA VAL A 49 13.64 -0.07 -2.81
C VAL A 49 14.13 0.81 -3.97
N PRO A 50 15.09 0.34 -4.79
CA PRO A 50 15.43 0.99 -6.05
C PRO A 50 14.18 1.12 -6.95
N PRO A 51 14.03 2.19 -7.74
CA PRO A 51 12.89 2.36 -8.66
C PRO A 51 12.67 1.17 -9.61
N ALA A 52 13.75 0.53 -10.08
CA ALA A 52 13.64 -0.64 -10.94
C ALA A 52 13.01 -1.87 -10.23
N GLN A 53 13.16 -1.99 -8.92
CA GLN A 53 12.54 -3.05 -8.11
C GLN A 53 11.13 -2.67 -7.65
N PHE A 54 10.77 -1.39 -7.67
CA PHE A 54 9.45 -0.95 -7.24
C PHE A 54 8.32 -1.55 -8.09
N GLU A 55 8.56 -1.69 -9.39
CA GLU A 55 7.63 -2.34 -10.33
C GLU A 55 7.39 -3.84 -10.01
N GLU A 56 8.29 -4.48 -9.28
CA GLU A 56 8.11 -5.86 -8.81
C GLU A 56 6.95 -5.95 -7.81
N PHE A 57 6.64 -4.88 -7.06
CA PHE A 57 5.45 -4.87 -6.20
C PHE A 57 4.14 -4.99 -6.98
N TYR A 58 4.12 -4.67 -8.28
CA TYR A 58 2.93 -4.82 -9.12
C TYR A 58 2.85 -6.19 -9.79
N SER A 59 3.97 -6.88 -9.97
CA SER A 59 4.06 -8.11 -10.76
C SER A 59 4.36 -9.37 -9.95
N ASP A 60 5.14 -9.27 -8.87
CA ASP A 60 5.62 -10.39 -8.08
C ASP A 60 4.95 -10.49 -6.69
N PRO A 61 4.17 -11.55 -6.42
CA PRO A 61 3.63 -11.81 -5.09
C PRO A 61 4.69 -11.92 -3.98
N ALA A 62 5.89 -12.41 -4.28
CA ALA A 62 6.96 -12.54 -3.29
C ALA A 62 7.48 -11.16 -2.84
N ALA A 63 7.70 -10.24 -3.79
CA ALA A 63 8.05 -8.86 -3.47
C ALA A 63 6.97 -8.17 -2.61
N ARG A 64 5.68 -8.40 -2.94
CA ARG A 64 4.55 -7.88 -2.13
C ARG A 64 4.49 -8.47 -0.73
N ALA A 65 4.85 -9.73 -0.53
CA ALA A 65 4.82 -10.37 0.79
C ALA A 65 5.78 -9.74 1.81
N GLU A 66 6.75 -8.95 1.35
CA GLU A 66 7.70 -8.25 2.21
C GLU A 66 7.22 -6.87 2.71
N VAL A 67 6.01 -6.45 2.33
CA VAL A 67 5.41 -5.16 2.67
C VAL A 67 3.91 -5.30 3.01
N ASP A 68 3.39 -4.42 3.86
CA ASP A 68 1.96 -4.39 4.22
C ASP A 68 1.19 -3.33 3.41
N LEU A 69 1.89 -2.29 2.95
CA LEU A 69 1.35 -1.15 2.22
C LEU A 69 2.29 -0.80 1.07
N VAL A 70 1.76 -0.45 -0.09
CA VAL A 70 2.54 0.08 -1.22
C VAL A 70 1.96 1.43 -1.62
N VAL A 71 2.84 2.39 -1.95
CA VAL A 71 2.41 3.67 -2.51
C VAL A 71 2.01 3.47 -3.98
N GLY A 72 0.74 3.17 -4.23
CA GLY A 72 0.22 2.92 -5.57
C GLY A 72 -0.23 4.18 -6.32
N ASP A 73 0.26 4.35 -7.53
CA ASP A 73 -0.20 5.30 -8.54
C ASP A 73 -0.78 4.54 -9.74
N TRP A 74 -2.10 4.64 -9.93
CA TRP A 74 -2.80 3.85 -10.94
C TRP A 74 -3.17 4.67 -12.18
N TYR A 75 -2.84 4.15 -13.35
CA TYR A 75 -3.26 4.69 -14.63
C TYR A 75 -4.38 3.83 -15.20
N ILE A 76 -5.53 4.45 -15.48
CA ILE A 76 -6.64 3.76 -16.13
C ILE A 76 -6.41 3.71 -17.65
N SER A 77 -6.65 2.55 -18.26
CA SER A 77 -6.44 2.31 -19.70
C SER A 77 -7.54 2.91 -20.58
N LYS A 78 -8.64 3.38 -19.98
CA LYS A 78 -9.80 4.00 -20.63
C LYS A 78 -10.28 5.17 -19.78
N SER A 79 -10.81 6.22 -20.41
CA SER A 79 -11.47 7.34 -19.73
C SER A 79 -12.87 6.96 -19.24
N ASP A 80 -12.98 5.85 -18.53
CA ASP A 80 -14.22 5.28 -17.99
C ASP A 80 -13.91 4.71 -16.59
N PRO A 81 -14.76 4.94 -15.56
CA PRO A 81 -14.56 4.40 -14.22
C PRO A 81 -14.37 2.88 -14.17
N MET A 82 -14.90 2.15 -15.15
CA MET A 82 -14.70 0.71 -15.29
C MET A 82 -13.23 0.32 -15.35
N GLY A 83 -12.36 1.17 -15.91
CA GLY A 83 -10.91 0.96 -15.92
C GLY A 83 -10.26 0.98 -14.52
N PHE A 84 -10.93 1.57 -13.53
CA PHE A 84 -10.50 1.52 -12.13
C PHE A 84 -11.08 0.32 -11.38
N TYR A 85 -12.33 -0.05 -11.66
CA TYR A 85 -13.00 -1.17 -10.98
C TYR A 85 -12.35 -2.54 -11.22
N ASP A 86 -11.58 -2.69 -12.30
CA ASP A 86 -10.79 -3.90 -12.57
C ASP A 86 -9.83 -4.26 -11.41
N ASN A 87 -9.34 -3.27 -10.66
CA ASN A 87 -8.47 -3.48 -9.49
C ASN A 87 -9.17 -4.11 -8.28
N GLY A 88 -10.51 -4.17 -8.26
CA GLY A 88 -11.29 -4.80 -7.19
C GLY A 88 -12.11 -5.99 -7.68
N LEU A 89 -12.06 -6.32 -8.97
CA LEU A 89 -12.84 -7.41 -9.53
C LEU A 89 -12.24 -8.75 -9.07
N SER A 90 -13.08 -9.61 -8.48
CA SER A 90 -12.67 -10.97 -8.11
C SER A 90 -12.17 -11.73 -9.34
N GLY A 91 -10.97 -12.29 -9.25
CA GLY A 91 -10.33 -13.03 -10.35
C GLY A 91 -9.58 -12.17 -11.37
N SER A 92 -9.61 -10.83 -11.27
CA SER A 92 -8.77 -9.97 -12.10
C SER A 92 -7.29 -10.08 -11.70
N SER A 93 -6.39 -10.09 -12.68
CA SER A 93 -4.95 -10.03 -12.46
C SER A 93 -4.48 -8.70 -11.86
N ASN A 94 -5.31 -7.66 -11.92
CA ASN A 94 -5.03 -6.33 -11.36
C ASN A 94 -5.52 -6.20 -9.90
N ASN A 95 -6.29 -7.16 -9.38
CA ASN A 95 -6.74 -7.16 -7.98
C ASN A 95 -5.69 -7.76 -7.05
N TRP A 96 -4.58 -7.04 -6.87
CA TRP A 96 -3.45 -7.50 -6.04
C TRP A 96 -3.73 -7.46 -4.54
N VAL A 97 -4.70 -6.65 -4.12
CA VAL A 97 -5.13 -6.53 -2.72
C VAL A 97 -6.10 -7.65 -2.31
N GLY A 98 -6.54 -8.49 -3.26
CA GLY A 98 -7.38 -9.64 -3.00
C GLY A 98 -8.79 -9.27 -2.51
N PHE A 99 -9.33 -8.13 -2.96
CA PHE A 99 -10.68 -7.70 -2.61
C PHE A 99 -11.72 -8.73 -3.09
N LYS A 100 -12.71 -9.02 -2.25
CA LYS A 100 -13.78 -10.00 -2.50
C LYS A 100 -15.14 -9.37 -2.28
#